data_AF-A0A2S8PLS3-F1
#
_entry.id   AF-A0A2S8PLS3-F1
#
_cell.length_a   1.000
_cell.length_b   1.000
_cell.length_c   1.000
_cell.angle_alpha   90.00
_cell.angle_beta   90.00
_cell.angle_gamma   90.00
#
_symmetry.space_group_name_H-M   'P 1'
#
loop_
_entity.id
_entity.type
_entity.pdbx_description
1 polymer ?
#
loop_
_entity_poly.entity_id
_entity_poly.type
_entity_poly.pdbx_seq_one_letter_code
_entity_poly.pdbx_strand_id
1 'polypeptide(L)'
;MQPITVLSEKIDRTQPTVTVLVNKLEKVGYVRKVKSKEDSRMTLVSLTPKGKELEPVFQEVSARLNETIYGGLSDKEQVQLESLLEQIFKRF
;
A
#
# COMPACT_ATOMS: atom_id res chain seq x y z
N MET A 1 9.61 7.68 -7.51
CA MET A 1 8.88 8.42 -6.46
C MET A 1 7.44 8.60 -6.96
N GLN A 2 6.44 8.53 -6.09
CA GLN A 2 5.02 8.63 -6.49
C GLN A 2 4.35 9.85 -5.82
N PRO A 3 3.41 10.54 -6.49
CA PRO A 3 2.64 11.62 -5.87
C PRO A 3 1.78 11.12 -4.71
N ILE A 4 1.60 11.96 -3.68
CA ILE A 4 0.67 11.65 -2.57
C ILE A 4 -0.76 11.39 -3.08
N THR A 5 -1.21 12.08 -4.13
CA THR A 5 -2.54 11.87 -4.74
C THR A 5 -2.70 10.44 -5.24
N VAL A 6 -1.72 9.95 -6.01
CA VAL A 6 -1.70 8.56 -6.50
C VAL A 6 -1.65 7.55 -5.35
N LEU A 7 -0.89 7.84 -4.29
CA LEU A 7 -0.87 6.98 -3.09
C LEU A 7 -2.22 6.94 -2.38
N SER A 8 -2.93 8.06 -2.35
CA SER A 8 -4.24 8.20 -1.70
C SER A 8 -5.29 7.35 -2.38
N GLU A 9 -5.32 7.40 -3.72
CA GLU A 9 -6.19 6.55 -4.54
C GLU A 9 -5.88 5.06 -4.36
N LYS A 10 -4.60 4.68 -4.37
CA LYS A 10 -4.18 3.28 -4.27
C LYS A 10 -4.52 2.59 -2.96
N ILE A 11 -4.58 3.33 -1.86
CA ILE A 11 -4.88 2.76 -0.55
C ILE A 11 -6.31 3.08 -0.09
N ASP A 12 -7.12 3.64 -0.98
CA ASP A 12 -8.50 4.07 -0.72
C ASP A 12 -8.63 4.95 0.54
N ARG A 13 -7.84 6.02 0.58
CA ARG A 13 -7.84 6.99 1.69
C ARG A 13 -7.80 8.42 1.17
N THR A 14 -8.32 9.34 1.98
CA THR A 14 -8.28 10.77 1.66
C THR A 14 -6.84 11.31 1.69
N GLN A 15 -6.54 12.27 0.82
CA GLN A 15 -5.23 12.90 0.73
C GLN A 15 -4.73 13.50 2.07
N PRO A 16 -5.57 14.15 2.91
CA PRO A 16 -5.13 14.59 4.24
C PRO A 16 -4.68 13.44 5.13
N THR A 17 -5.39 12.30 5.11
CA THR A 17 -5.05 11.10 5.88
C THR A 17 -3.70 10.54 5.44
N VAL A 18 -3.50 10.39 4.13
CA VAL A 18 -2.23 9.89 3.58
C VAL A 18 -1.08 10.83 3.91
N THR A 19 -1.31 12.13 3.87
CA THR A 19 -0.31 13.13 4.25
C THR A 19 0.13 12.95 5.71
N VAL A 20 -0.81 12.74 6.64
CA VAL A 20 -0.48 12.46 8.05
C VAL A 20 0.34 11.17 8.19
N LEU A 21 -0.04 10.10 7.48
CA LEU A 21 0.69 8.83 7.52
C LEU A 21 2.12 8.97 6.96
N VAL A 22 2.27 9.62 5.81
CA VAL A 22 3.58 9.89 5.19
C VAL A 22 4.45 10.73 6.12
N ASN A 23 3.90 11.74 6.79
CA ASN A 23 4.65 12.56 7.76
C ASN A 23 5.16 11.71 8.93
N LYS A 24 4.34 10.78 9.45
CA LYS A 24 4.76 9.85 10.51
C LYS A 24 5.89 8.95 10.03
N LEU A 25 5.75 8.36 8.84
CA LEU A 25 6.77 7.47 8.25
C LEU A 25 8.07 8.20 7.91
N GLU A 26 8.00 9.46 7.51
CA GLU A 26 9.18 10.29 7.26
C GLU A 26 9.92 10.59 8.57
N LYS A 27 9.19 10.93 9.64
CA LYS A 27 9.77 11.21 10.96
C LYS A 27 10.58 10.03 11.51
N VAL A 28 10.17 8.80 11.22
CA VAL A 28 10.89 7.58 11.63
C VAL A 28 11.91 7.09 10.59
N GLY A 29 12.02 7.79 9.45
CA GLY A 29 13.05 7.57 8.44
C GLY A 29 12.75 6.48 7.41
N TYR A 30 11.51 5.99 7.30
CA TYR A 30 11.15 4.94 6.33
C TYR A 30 10.81 5.50 4.94
N VAL A 31 10.35 6.75 4.87
CA VAL A 31 10.07 7.43 3.60
C VAL A 31 10.78 8.78 3.54
N ARG A 32 10.96 9.30 2.32
CA ARG A 32 11.38 10.67 2.06
C ARG A 32 10.37 11.36 1.15
N LYS A 33 10.07 12.63 1.42
CA LYS A 33 9.31 13.51 0.51
C LYS A 33 10.22 14.45 -0.25
N VAL A 34 9.87 14.75 -1.50
CA VAL A 34 10.45 15.84 -2.29
C VAL A 34 9.34 16.61 -3.01
N LYS A 35 9.55 17.90 -3.26
CA LYS A 35 8.69 18.65 -4.18
C LYS A 35 9.00 18.24 -5.62
N SER A 36 7.98 18.12 -6.46
CA SER A 36 8.20 17.88 -7.89
C SER A 36 8.94 19.07 -8.50
N LYS A 37 9.84 18.79 -9.45
CA LYS A 37 10.52 19.81 -10.24
C LYS A 37 9.59 20.43 -11.29
N GLU A 38 8.56 19.71 -11.70
CA GLU A 38 7.60 20.13 -12.73
C GLU A 38 6.43 20.94 -12.13
N ASP A 39 6.00 20.62 -10.91
CA ASP A 39 4.99 21.38 -10.17
C ASP A 39 5.32 21.38 -8.66
N SER A 40 5.69 22.54 -8.12
CA SER A 40 6.08 22.69 -6.72
C SER A 40 4.95 22.42 -5.72
N ARG A 41 3.69 22.38 -6.19
CA ARG A 41 2.52 22.00 -5.39
C ARG A 41 2.47 20.48 -5.18
N MET A 42 3.04 19.71 -6.10
CA MET A 42 3.08 18.25 -5.99
C MET A 42 4.17 17.80 -5.01
N THR A 43 3.79 16.89 -4.12
CA THR A 43 4.71 16.23 -3.19
C THR A 43 4.86 14.78 -3.61
N LEU A 44 6.09 14.38 -3.89
CA LEU A 44 6.47 13.02 -4.28
C LEU A 44 7.06 12.29 -3.08
N VAL A 45 6.75 11.00 -2.96
CA VAL A 45 7.17 10.14 -1.85
C VAL A 45 7.93 8.93 -2.40
N SER A 46 8.93 8.46 -1.66
CA SER A 46 9.54 7.14 -1.88
C SER A 46 10.09 6.55 -0.60
N LEU A 47 10.26 5.23 -0.57
CA LEU A 47 11.00 4.54 0.47
C LEU A 47 12.47 5.01 0.52
N THR A 48 13.00 5.14 1.73
CA THR A 48 14.43 5.24 2.02
C THR A 48 15.06 3.83 1.98
N PRO A 49 16.40 3.69 2.04
CA PRO A 49 17.03 2.39 2.24
C PRO A 49 16.46 1.64 3.47
N LYS A 50 16.36 2.33 4.62
CA LYS A 50 15.71 1.82 5.84
C LYS A 50 14.26 1.37 5.60
N GLY A 51 13.50 2.10 4.75
CA GLY A 51 12.15 1.72 4.36
C GLY A 51 12.09 0.44 3.53
N LYS A 52 13.07 0.22 2.65
CA LYS A 52 13.16 -0.99 1.83
C LYS A 52 13.56 -2.22 2.64
N GLU A 53 14.34 -2.04 3.71
CA GLU A 53 14.71 -3.14 4.62
C GLU A 53 13.50 -3.78 5.33
N LEU A 54 12.33 -3.14 5.31
CA LEU A 54 11.09 -3.74 5.83
C LEU A 54 10.44 -4.74 4.86
N GLU A 55 10.85 -4.75 3.58
CA GLU A 55 10.24 -5.61 2.55
C GLU A 55 10.20 -7.10 2.94
N PRO A 56 11.27 -7.71 3.47
CA PRO A 56 11.21 -9.11 3.92
C PRO A 56 10.18 -9.35 5.03
N VAL A 57 10.04 -8.41 5.96
CA VAL A 57 9.05 -8.50 7.05
C VAL A 57 7.63 -8.43 6.49
N PHE A 58 7.37 -7.51 5.55
CA PHE A 58 6.07 -7.44 4.88
C PHE A 58 5.76 -8.70 4.08
N GLN A 59 6.73 -9.27 3.36
CA GLN A 59 6.57 -10.52 2.63
C GLN A 59 6.22 -11.67 3.58
N GLU A 60 6.93 -11.81 4.70
CA GLU A 60 6.66 -12.84 5.69
C GLU A 60 5.25 -12.74 6.28
N VAL A 61 4.86 -11.53 6.71
CA VAL A 61 3.51 -11.30 7.25
C VAL A 61 2.44 -11.58 6.20
N SER A 62 2.66 -11.15 4.95
CA SER A 62 1.72 -11.39 3.85
C SER A 62 1.57 -12.87 3.53
N ALA A 63 2.68 -13.62 3.51
CA ALA A 63 2.65 -15.07 3.30
C ALA A 63 1.86 -15.78 4.40
N ARG A 64 2.06 -15.42 5.67
CA ARG A 64 1.31 -16.00 6.80
C ARG A 64 -0.18 -15.68 6.74
N LEU A 65 -0.54 -14.45 6.37
CA LEU A 65 -1.94 -14.05 6.18
C LEU A 65 -2.58 -14.83 5.04
N ASN A 66 -1.90 -14.93 3.90
CA ASN A 66 -2.38 -15.69 2.76
C ASN A 66 -2.56 -17.17 3.11
N GLU A 67 -1.61 -17.78 3.82
CA GLU A 67 -1.74 -19.17 4.28
C GLU A 67 -2.94 -19.35 5.22
N THR A 68 -3.16 -18.39 6.14
CA THR A 68 -4.30 -18.45 7.07
C THR A 68 -5.64 -18.35 6.34
N ILE A 69 -5.71 -17.51 5.31
CA ILE A 69 -6.95 -17.26 4.55
C ILE A 69 -7.20 -18.35 3.51
N TYR A 70 -6.15 -18.80 2.81
CA TYR A 70 -6.25 -19.63 1.62
C TYR A 70 -5.67 -21.05 1.76
N GLY A 71 -4.92 -21.36 2.82
CA GLY A 71 -4.13 -22.61 2.93
C GLY A 71 -4.91 -23.92 2.87
N GLY A 72 -6.23 -23.87 3.10
CA GLY A 72 -7.12 -25.02 2.93
C GLY A 72 -7.86 -25.09 1.58
N LEU A 73 -7.67 -24.10 0.71
CA LEU A 73 -8.39 -23.94 -0.56
C LEU A 73 -7.52 -24.37 -1.73
N SER A 74 -8.10 -25.13 -2.66
CA SER A 74 -7.50 -25.37 -3.97
C SER A 74 -7.43 -24.09 -4.81
N ASP A 75 -6.55 -24.03 -5.81
CA ASP A 75 -6.41 -22.88 -6.71
C ASP A 75 -7.75 -22.42 -7.31
N LYS A 76 -8.63 -23.37 -7.64
CA LYS A 76 -9.97 -23.07 -8.17
C LYS A 76 -10.85 -22.36 -7.14
N GLU A 77 -10.81 -22.80 -5.89
CA GLU A 77 -11.58 -22.21 -4.79
C GLU A 77 -11.05 -20.82 -4.42
N GLN A 78 -9.72 -20.62 -4.48
CA GLN A 78 -9.12 -19.30 -4.28
C GLN A 78 -9.59 -18.31 -5.35
N VAL A 79 -9.52 -18.68 -6.63
CA VAL A 79 -10.01 -17.84 -7.75
C VAL A 79 -11.51 -17.57 -7.63
N GLN A 80 -12.30 -18.57 -7.21
CA GLN A 80 -13.73 -18.39 -6.99
C GLN A 80 -14.00 -17.40 -5.84
N LEU A 81 -13.28 -17.51 -4.73
CA LEU A 81 -13.39 -16.60 -3.60
C LEU A 81 -13.06 -15.16 -4.02
N GLU A 82 -11.95 -14.96 -4.73
CA GLU A 82 -11.55 -13.63 -5.24
C GLU A 82 -12.65 -13.03 -6.13
N SER A 83 -13.21 -13.81 -7.06
CA SER A 83 -14.29 -13.35 -7.94
C SER A 83 -15.55 -12.95 -7.17
N LEU A 84 -15.93 -13.72 -6.14
CA LEU A 84 -17.09 -13.40 -5.31
C LEU A 84 -16.86 -12.13 -4.48
N LEU A 85 -15.66 -11.97 -3.89
CA LEU A 85 -15.30 -10.76 -3.14
C LEU A 85 -15.29 -9.53 -4.05
N GLU A 86 -14.79 -9.64 -5.27
CA GLU A 86 -14.80 -8.54 -6.24
C GLU A 86 -16.24 -8.13 -6.62
N GLN A 87 -17.14 -9.10 -6.80
CA GLN A 87 -18.55 -8.82 -7.06
C GLN A 87 -19.23 -8.11 -5.89
N ILE A 88 -18.89 -8.46 -4.65
CA ILE A 88 -19.40 -7.77 -3.45
C ILE A 88 -18.83 -6.36 -3.39
N PHE A 89 -17.53 -6.21 -3.61
CA PHE A 89 -16.84 -4.91 -3.55
C PHE A 89 -17.43 -3.90 -4.54
N LYS A 90 -17.73 -4.32 -5.77
CA LYS A 90 -18.35 -3.45 -6.82
C LYS A 90 -19.77 -2.94 -6.49
N ARG A 91 -20.41 -3.46 -5.43
CA ARG A 91 -21.76 -3.00 -5.01
C ARG A 91 -21.70 -1.81 -4.06
N PHE A 92 -20.52 -1.49 -3.54
CA PHE A 92 -20.26 -0.33 -2.67
C PHE A 92 -19.43 0.69 -3.44
#